data_AF-A0A9N9NWL9-F1
#
_entry.id   AF-A0A9N9NWL9-F1
#
_cell.length_a   1.000
_cell.length_b   1.000
_cell.length_c   1.000
_cell.angle_alpha   90.00
_cell.angle_beta   90.00
_cell.angle_gamma   90.00
#
_symmetry.space_group_name_H-M   'P 1'
#
loop_
_entity.id
_entity.type
_entity.pdbx_description
1 polymer ?
#
loop_
_entity_poly.entity_id
_entity_poly.type
_entity_poly.pdbx_seq_one_letter_code
_entity_poly.pdbx_strand_id
1 'polypeptide(L)'
;QFEVERLTTLLKEFLDIKEPKITQDRIITSKKEIIWKLSMELFDLFKYPTNTKHRFLQTTPQMNQIGYNKLALCYENGKKRMEKLYKQEITNEEPRNTSGRRATEV
;
A
#
# COMPACT_ATOMS: atom_id res chain seq x y z
N GLN A 1 0.93 -5.56 -19.44
CA GLN A 1 -0.14 -6.57 -19.46
C GLN A 1 -0.23 -7.33 -18.14
N PHE A 2 0.78 -8.11 -17.74
CA PHE A 2 0.75 -8.89 -16.49
C PHE A 2 0.42 -8.10 -15.21
N GLU A 3 1.04 -6.94 -14.99
CA GLU A 3 0.74 -6.12 -13.80
C GLU A 3 -0.68 -5.55 -13.81
N VAL A 4 -1.20 -5.20 -14.98
CA VAL A 4 -2.57 -4.70 -15.13
C VAL A 4 -3.57 -5.80 -14.83
N GLU A 5 -3.34 -7.02 -15.32
CA GLU A 5 -4.19 -8.19 -15.02
C GLU A 5 -4.12 -8.58 -13.55
N ARG A 6 -2.94 -8.52 -12.94
CA ARG A 6 -2.76 -8.80 -11.51
C ARG A 6 -3.48 -7.77 -10.64
N LEU A 7 -3.36 -6.49 -10.96
CA LEU A 7 -4.07 -5.41 -10.27
C LEU A 7 -5.59 -5.48 -10.52
N THR A 8 -6.01 -5.78 -11.74
CA THR A 8 -7.44 -5.92 -12.07
C THR A 8 -8.06 -7.10 -11.32
N THR A 9 -7.36 -8.22 -11.24
CA THR A 9 -7.79 -9.38 -10.45
C THR A 9 -7.88 -9.03 -8.96
N LEU A 10 -6.86 -8.36 -8.42
CA LEU A 10 -6.86 -7.89 -7.04
C LEU A 10 -8.04 -6.95 -6.76
N LEU A 11 -8.32 -6.01 -7.66
CA LEU A 11 -9.43 -5.05 -7.50
C LEU A 11 -10.79 -5.73 -7.61
N LYS A 12 -10.97 -6.69 -8.52
CA LYS A 12 -12.20 -7.49 -8.64
C LYS A 12 -12.42 -8.35 -7.38
N GLU A 13 -11.37 -9.00 -6.88
CA GLU A 13 -11.40 -9.73 -5.61
C GLU A 13 -11.77 -8.79 -4.45
N PHE A 14 -11.16 -7.60 -4.38
CA PHE A 14 -11.41 -6.62 -3.32
C PHE A 14 -12.84 -6.06 -3.33
N LEU A 15 -13.37 -5.73 -4.51
CA LEU A 15 -14.70 -5.11 -4.69
C LEU A 15 -15.87 -6.09 -4.64
N ASP A 16 -15.62 -7.39 -4.41
CA ASP A 16 -16.67 -8.42 -4.37
C ASP A 16 -17.52 -8.44 -5.65
N ILE A 17 -16.90 -8.23 -6.82
CA ILE A 17 -17.61 -8.34 -8.09
C ILE A 17 -17.85 -9.84 -8.33
N LYS A 18 -19.01 -10.31 -7.85
CA LYS A 18 -19.41 -11.72 -7.82
C LYS A 18 -19.55 -12.28 -9.23
N GLU A 19 -18.68 -13.20 -9.61
CA GLU A 19 -19.08 -14.29 -10.50
C GLU A 19 -19.56 -15.48 -9.65
N PRO A 20 -20.62 -16.19 -10.06
CA PRO A 20 -21.33 -17.12 -9.19
C PRO A 20 -20.55 -18.42 -9.00
N LYS A 21 -19.61 -18.47 -8.05
CA LYS A 21 -18.99 -19.72 -7.56
C LYS A 21 -18.76 -19.65 -6.04
N ILE A 22 -19.66 -20.30 -5.32
CA ILE A 22 -19.82 -20.31 -3.85
C ILE A 22 -18.56 -20.76 -3.09
N THR A 23 -17.60 -21.42 -3.74
CA THR A 23 -16.29 -21.78 -3.17
C THR A 23 -15.25 -20.65 -3.20
N GLN A 24 -15.32 -19.75 -4.18
CA GLN A 24 -14.40 -18.60 -4.29
C GLN A 24 -14.73 -17.53 -3.26
N ASP A 25 -16.02 -17.30 -2.95
CA ASP A 25 -16.46 -16.28 -1.99
C ASP A 25 -15.86 -16.45 -0.59
N ARG A 26 -15.76 -17.68 -0.08
CA ARG A 26 -15.13 -17.97 1.22
C ARG A 26 -13.62 -17.68 1.21
N ILE A 27 -12.94 -17.98 0.10
CA ILE A 27 -11.50 -17.74 -0.08
C ILE A 27 -11.22 -16.24 -0.28
N ILE A 28 -12.12 -15.52 -0.96
CA ILE A 28 -12.02 -14.07 -1.15
C ILE A 28 -12.23 -13.33 0.17
N THR A 29 -13.24 -13.74 0.95
CA THR A 29 -13.49 -13.18 2.29
C THR A 29 -12.29 -13.39 3.20
N SER A 30 -11.70 -14.60 3.22
CA SER A 30 -10.52 -14.87 4.06
C SER A 30 -9.28 -14.08 3.60
N LYS A 31 -9.06 -13.90 2.29
CA LYS A 31 -7.98 -13.03 1.79
C LYS A 31 -8.18 -11.57 2.18
N LYS A 32 -9.40 -11.03 2.07
CA LYS A 32 -9.72 -9.66 2.47
C LYS A 32 -9.42 -9.46 3.96
N GLU A 33 -9.83 -10.40 4.81
CA GLU A 33 -9.56 -10.36 6.25
C GLU A 33 -8.05 -10.43 6.55
N ILE A 34 -7.30 -11.28 5.85
CA ILE A 34 -5.84 -11.38 5.99
C ILE A 34 -5.16 -10.07 5.60
N ILE A 35 -5.52 -9.50 4.44
CA ILE A 35 -4.95 -8.24 3.96
C ILE A 35 -5.33 -7.11 4.92
N TRP A 36 -6.59 -7.03 5.35
CA TRP A 36 -7.06 -6.04 6.30
C TRP A 36 -6.28 -6.10 7.62
N LYS A 37 -6.11 -7.31 8.18
CA LYS A 37 -5.33 -7.52 9.40
C LYS A 37 -3.88 -7.08 9.22
N LEU A 38 -3.26 -7.43 8.09
CA LEU A 38 -1.91 -7.01 7.76
C LEU A 38 -1.81 -5.48 7.65
N SER A 39 -2.77 -4.84 6.97
CA SER A 39 -2.83 -3.38 6.84
C SER A 39 -2.95 -2.69 8.19
N MET A 40 -3.76 -3.22 9.10
CA MET A 40 -3.91 -2.67 10.46
C MET A 40 -2.60 -2.79 11.27
N GLU A 41 -1.93 -3.94 11.22
CA GLU A 41 -0.66 -4.12 11.91
C GLU A 41 0.46 -3.22 11.35
N LEU A 42 0.50 -3.05 10.02
CA LEU A 42 1.42 -2.11 9.39
C LEU A 42 1.09 -0.66 9.76
N PHE A 43 -0.20 -0.32 9.79
CA PHE A 43 -0.63 1.01 10.21
C PHE A 43 -0.20 1.31 11.65
N ASP A 44 -0.41 0.39 12.58
CA ASP A 44 0.02 0.55 13.98
C ASP A 44 1.55 0.65 14.11
N LEU A 45 2.28 -0.13 13.31
CA LEU A 45 3.75 -0.08 13.26
C LEU A 45 4.28 1.31 12.88
N PHE A 46 3.70 1.93 11.86
CA PHE A 46 4.16 3.23 11.37
C PHE A 46 3.53 4.41 12.12
N LYS A 47 2.37 4.22 12.76
CA LYS A 47 1.70 5.24 13.58
C LYS A 47 2.44 5.50 14.90
N TYR A 48 3.03 4.47 15.50
CA TYR A 48 3.73 4.58 16.79
C TYR A 48 5.23 4.30 16.63
N PRO A 49 6.05 5.35 16.41
CA PRO A 49 7.43 5.17 15.97
C PRO A 49 8.38 4.58 17.02
N THR A 50 7.90 4.30 18.22
CA THR A 50 8.66 3.66 19.30
C THR A 50 8.51 2.14 19.33
N ASN A 51 7.68 1.55 18.46
CA ASN A 51 7.41 0.10 18.46
C ASN A 51 8.47 -0.70 17.69
N THR A 52 9.75 -0.53 18.05
CA THR A 52 10.87 -1.31 17.49
C THR A 52 10.78 -2.81 17.84
N LYS A 53 9.93 -3.16 18.80
CA LYS A 53 9.62 -4.55 19.18
C LYS A 53 8.49 -5.17 18.34
N HIS A 54 7.97 -4.48 17.32
CA HIS A 54 6.93 -5.07 16.47
C HIS A 54 7.43 -6.32 15.73
N ARG A 55 6.57 -7.33 15.56
CA ARG A 55 6.95 -8.62 14.97
C ARG A 55 7.63 -8.51 13.60
N PHE A 56 7.21 -7.55 12.77
CA PHE A 56 7.79 -7.31 11.44
C PHE A 56 9.20 -6.73 11.48
N LEU A 57 9.61 -6.16 12.60
CA LEU A 57 10.93 -5.55 12.75
C LEU A 57 11.94 -6.51 13.37
N GLN A 58 11.48 -7.52 14.10
CA GLN A 58 12.36 -8.48 14.78
C GLN A 58 12.98 -9.51 13.84
N THR A 59 12.48 -9.63 12.61
CA THR A 59 12.87 -10.68 11.67
C THR A 59 14.16 -10.40 10.89
N THR A 60 14.78 -9.22 11.08
CA THR A 60 15.77 -8.71 10.14
C THR A 60 16.94 -8.03 10.86
N PRO A 61 18.20 -8.45 10.66
CA PRO A 61 19.35 -7.91 11.39
C PRO A 61 19.66 -6.44 11.06
N GLN A 62 19.19 -5.95 9.90
CA GLN A 62 19.28 -4.55 9.50
C GLN A 62 18.34 -3.65 10.33
N MET A 63 17.41 -4.22 11.09
CA MET A 63 16.40 -3.50 11.85
C MET A 63 16.89 -3.06 13.23
N ASN A 64 18.09 -2.49 13.26
CA ASN A 64 18.59 -1.73 14.40
C ASN A 64 18.01 -0.30 14.39
N GLN A 65 18.35 0.51 15.39
CA GLN A 65 17.83 1.89 15.50
C GLN A 65 18.09 2.73 14.24
N ILE A 66 19.25 2.57 13.61
CA ILE A 66 19.60 3.30 12.38
C ILE A 66 18.72 2.84 11.21
N GLY A 67 18.54 1.53 11.06
CA GLY A 67 17.66 0.94 10.05
C GLY A 67 16.22 1.40 10.22
N TYR A 68 15.74 1.44 11.47
CA TYR A 68 14.42 1.96 11.81
C TYR A 68 14.26 3.43 11.41
N ASN A 69 15.20 4.29 11.77
CA ASN A 69 15.12 5.71 11.43
C ASN A 69 15.10 5.93 9.90
N LYS A 70 15.86 5.13 9.14
CA LYS A 70 15.83 5.17 7.67
C LYS A 70 14.48 4.72 7.12
N LEU A 71 13.91 3.65 7.67
CA LEU A 71 12.59 3.16 7.26
C LEU A 71 11.49 4.19 7.54
N ALA A 72 11.49 4.79 8.74
CA ALA A 72 10.55 5.82 9.12
C ALA A 72 10.66 7.05 8.19
N LEU A 73 11.88 7.49 7.87
CA LEU A 73 12.11 8.59 6.93
C LEU A 73 11.55 8.26 5.53
N CYS A 74 11.79 7.04 5.03
CA CYS A 74 11.25 6.59 3.76
C CYS A 74 9.71 6.59 3.77
N TYR A 75 9.08 6.13 4.85
CA TYR A 75 7.63 6.13 5.01
C TYR A 75 7.05 7.55 4.93
N GLU A 76 7.60 8.50 5.69
CA GLU A 76 7.16 9.89 5.69
C GLU A 76 7.32 10.56 4.32
N ASN A 77 8.44 10.30 3.63
CA ASN A 77 8.67 10.79 2.27
C ASN A 77 7.64 10.19 1.29
N GLY A 78 7.35 8.89 1.42
CA GLY A 78 6.33 8.21 0.63
C GLY A 78 4.94 8.79 0.86
N LYS A 79 4.56 9.02 2.12
CA LYS A 79 3.27 9.62 2.49
C LYS A 79 3.08 11.00 1.86
N LYS A 80 4.05 11.89 2.02
CA LYS A 80 4.04 13.23 1.38
C LYS A 80 3.91 13.14 -0.13
N ARG A 81 4.60 12.18 -0.75
CA ARG A 81 4.48 11.95 -2.20
C ARG A 81 3.08 11.51 -2.57
N MET A 82 2.48 10.54 -1.86
CA MET A 82 1.13 10.05 -2.14
C MET A 82 0.07 11.15 -1.99
N GLU A 83 0.16 11.96 -0.93
CA GLU A 83 -0.72 13.12 -0.74
C GLU A 83 -0.61 14.12 -1.90
N LYS A 84 0.62 14.41 -2.35
CA LYS A 84 0.86 15.26 -3.51
C LYS A 84 0.27 14.68 -4.80
N LEU A 85 0.45 13.38 -5.04
CA LEU A 85 -0.14 12.71 -6.21
C LEU A 85 -1.67 12.80 -6.19
N TYR A 86 -2.27 12.58 -5.03
CA TYR A 86 -3.72 12.68 -4.86
C TYR A 86 -4.24 14.08 -5.21
N LYS A 87 -3.59 15.12 -4.71
CA LYS A 87 -3.94 16.52 -5.04
C LYS A 87 -3.78 16.86 -6.52
N GLN A 88 -2.78 16.26 -7.17
CA GLN A 88 -2.49 16.53 -8.58
C GLN A 88 -3.39 15.77 -9.55
N GLU A 89 -3.77 14.54 -9.22
CA GLU A 89 -4.39 13.62 -10.18
C GLU A 89 -5.87 13.36 -9.90
N ILE A 90 -6.29 13.49 -8.64
CA ILE A 90 -7.66 13.17 -8.23
C ILE A 90 -8.45 14.44 -7.97
N THR A 91 -7.94 15.32 -7.10
CA THR A 91 -8.68 16.55 -6.76
C THR A 91 -8.36 17.73 -7.68
N ASN A 92 -7.26 17.66 -8.44
CA ASN A 92 -6.76 18.73 -9.31
C ASN A 92 -6.50 20.07 -8.57
N GLU A 93 -6.25 20.02 -7.25
CA GLU A 93 -5.91 21.18 -6.42
C GLU A 93 -4.50 21.73 -6.75
N GLU A 94 -3.60 20.86 -7.22
CA GLU A 94 -2.23 21.22 -7.58
C GLU A 94 -1.94 20.87 -9.05
N PRO A 95 -1.10 21.65 -9.76
CA PRO A 95 -0.72 21.32 -11.13
C PRO A 95 0.07 20.01 -11.17
N ARG A 96 -0.24 19.17 -12.16
CA ARG A 96 0.41 17.88 -12.36
C ARG A 96 1.90 18.07 -12.64
N ASN A 97 2.75 17.43 -11.82
CA ASN A 97 4.19 17.40 -12.06
C ASN A 97 4.56 16.23 -12.99
N THR A 98 5.14 16.54 -14.14
CA THR A 98 5.57 15.56 -15.17
C THR A 98 7.00 15.05 -14.96
N SER A 99 7.77 15.61 -14.02
CA SER A 99 9.17 15.22 -13.79
C SER A 99 9.29 13.74 -13.40
N GLY A 100 10.14 13.01 -14.12
CA GLY A 100 10.37 11.57 -13.92
C GLY A 100 9.21 10.68 -14.39
N ARG A 101 8.21 11.22 -15.09
CA ARG A 101 7.10 10.46 -15.67
C ARG A 101 7.27 10.38 -17.19
N ARG A 102 6.76 9.29 -17.78
CA ARG A 102 6.62 9.21 -19.23
C ARG A 102 5.66 10.31 -19.71
N ALA A 103 5.96 10.89 -20.86
CA ALA A 103 5.03 11.78 -21.54
C ALA A 103 3.67 11.06 -21.65
N THR A 104 2.59 11.77 -21.33
CA THR A 104 1.25 11.24 -21.60
C THR A 104 0.95 11.67 -23.02
N GLU A 105 0.88 10.74 -23.96
CA GLU A 105 0.37 11.06 -25.30
C GLU A 105 -1.07 11.55 -25.15
N VAL A 106 -1.36 12.69 -25.78
CA VAL A 106 -2.66 13.35 -25.82
C VAL A 106 -3.47 12.76 -26.97
#